data_AF-A0A0D0CQM2-F1
#
_entry.id   AF-A0A0D0CQM2-F1
#
_cell.length_a   1.000
_cell.length_b   1.000
_cell.length_c   1.000
_cell.angle_alpha   90.00
_cell.angle_beta   90.00
_cell.angle_gamma   90.00
#
_symmetry.space_group_name_H-M   'P 1'
#
loop_
_entity.id
_entity.type
_entity.pdbx_description
1 polymer ?
#
loop_
_entity_poly.entity_id
_entity_poly.type
_entity_poly.pdbx_seq_one_letter_code
_entity_poly.pdbx_strand_id
1 'polypeptide(L)'
;MQYLFGGTAFMEKIPAIRCLISLLKMSDFFEIVDGRAYAISNMEHHPDLDLASRLLLCHQYSIIAWLGIAFRGLAALPLHRHTESELGTIPTKFIHSLIAVRHQVTMHRLTLAAVPPPVIGGFSCVTPATCAHAWESAWRHGPSEMFHHPDVDYTGHAVLEALEAASILSICWECLELSIANVKDSGSLIAEEQFVEDAICELTAWMGSSSSYQC
;
A
#
# COMPACT_ATOMS: atom_id res chain seq x y z
N MET A 1 -24.87 -3.77 -27.73
CA MET A 1 -26.33 -3.53 -27.89
C MET A 1 -27.22 -4.56 -27.18
N GLN A 2 -26.82 -5.83 -27.02
CA GLN A 2 -27.69 -6.85 -26.38
C GLN A 2 -28.05 -6.58 -24.90
N TYR A 3 -27.24 -5.83 -24.13
CA TYR A 3 -27.61 -5.44 -22.76
C TYR A 3 -28.86 -4.55 -22.69
N LEU A 4 -29.10 -3.71 -23.72
CA LEU A 4 -30.29 -2.85 -23.77
C LEU A 4 -31.57 -3.62 -24.16
N PHE A 5 -31.44 -4.86 -24.66
CA PHE A 5 -32.56 -5.61 -25.25
C PHE A 5 -32.70 -7.05 -24.74
N GLY A 6 -31.81 -7.51 -23.85
CA GLY A 6 -31.77 -8.89 -23.35
C GLY A 6 -32.31 -9.00 -21.92
N GLY A 7 -33.34 -9.83 -21.71
CA GLY A 7 -33.87 -10.16 -20.39
C GLY A 7 -32.88 -10.91 -19.49
N THR A 8 -33.24 -11.04 -18.21
CA THR A 8 -32.40 -11.52 -17.08
C THR A 8 -31.72 -12.88 -17.23
N ALA A 9 -32.02 -13.65 -18.27
CA ALA A 9 -31.50 -15.01 -18.50
C ALA A 9 -30.03 -15.08 -18.96
N PHE A 10 -29.35 -13.96 -19.21
CA PHE A 10 -27.99 -13.95 -19.75
C PHE A 10 -26.85 -13.80 -18.72
N MET A 11 -27.17 -13.76 -17.41
CA MET A 11 -26.19 -13.45 -16.35
C MET A 11 -25.32 -14.61 -15.87
N GLU A 12 -25.41 -15.81 -16.46
CA GLU A 12 -24.64 -16.96 -15.96
C GLU A 12 -23.13 -16.93 -16.27
N LYS A 13 -22.64 -16.00 -17.11
CA LYS A 13 -21.21 -15.89 -17.43
C LYS A 13 -20.68 -14.47 -17.20
N ILE A 14 -19.55 -14.38 -16.48
CA ILE A 14 -18.78 -13.14 -16.32
C ILE A 14 -18.42 -12.63 -17.72
N PRO A 15 -18.85 -11.41 -18.11
CA PRO A 15 -18.52 -10.85 -19.40
C PRO A 15 -17.02 -10.63 -19.52
N ALA A 16 -16.45 -10.88 -20.70
CA ALA A 16 -15.03 -10.62 -20.95
C ALA A 16 -14.67 -9.15 -20.64
N ILE A 17 -13.51 -8.91 -20.01
CA ILE A 17 -13.09 -7.58 -19.57
C ILE A 17 -13.13 -6.52 -20.69
N ARG A 18 -12.77 -6.91 -21.93
CA ARG A 18 -12.83 -6.03 -23.10
C ARG A 18 -14.24 -5.52 -23.41
N CYS A 19 -15.26 -6.35 -23.19
CA CYS A 19 -16.66 -5.97 -23.35
C CYS A 19 -17.08 -4.97 -22.26
N LEU A 20 -16.65 -5.17 -21.02
CA LEU A 20 -16.94 -4.26 -19.91
C LEU A 20 -16.26 -2.90 -20.09
N ILE A 21 -15.00 -2.86 -20.53
CA ILE A 21 -14.30 -1.61 -20.86
C ILE A 21 -15.02 -0.89 -22.02
N SER A 22 -15.42 -1.63 -23.05
CA SER A 22 -16.19 -1.06 -24.18
C SER A 22 -17.54 -0.51 -23.71
N LEU A 23 -18.23 -1.22 -22.81
CA LEU A 23 -19.48 -0.76 -22.22
C LEU A 23 -19.27 0.50 -21.39
N LEU A 24 -18.26 0.53 -20.51
CA LEU A 24 -17.91 1.71 -19.72
C LEU A 24 -17.63 2.91 -20.62
N LYS A 25 -16.81 2.74 -21.66
CA LYS A 25 -16.49 3.81 -22.62
C LYS A 25 -17.74 4.37 -23.30
N MET A 26 -18.62 3.49 -23.76
CA MET A 26 -19.86 3.90 -24.45
C MET A 26 -20.85 4.54 -23.49
N SER A 27 -21.03 3.97 -22.30
CA SER A 27 -21.91 4.51 -21.27
C SER A 27 -21.45 5.87 -20.76
N ASP A 28 -20.15 6.07 -20.61
CA ASP A 28 -19.57 7.37 -20.27
C ASP A 28 -19.81 8.39 -21.40
N PHE A 29 -19.52 8.02 -22.65
CA PHE A 29 -19.72 8.87 -23.82
C PHE A 29 -21.18 9.28 -24.06
N PHE A 30 -22.14 8.39 -23.80
CA PHE A 30 -23.58 8.64 -23.97
C PHE A 30 -24.29 9.00 -22.66
N GLU A 31 -23.56 9.23 -21.56
CA GLU A 31 -24.11 9.58 -20.25
C GLU A 31 -25.13 8.55 -19.69
N ILE A 32 -24.96 7.28 -20.04
CA ILE A 32 -25.82 6.17 -19.58
C ILE A 32 -25.34 5.71 -18.20
N VAL A 33 -25.86 6.37 -17.15
CA VAL A 33 -25.48 6.15 -15.74
C VAL A 33 -25.55 4.67 -15.33
N ASP A 34 -26.63 3.97 -15.66
CA ASP A 34 -26.81 2.56 -15.28
C ASP A 34 -25.78 1.64 -15.93
N GLY A 35 -25.45 1.90 -17.21
CA GLY A 35 -24.45 1.11 -17.94
C GLY A 35 -23.04 1.33 -17.39
N ARG A 36 -22.73 2.56 -16.97
CA ARG A 36 -21.47 2.90 -16.29
C ARG A 36 -21.38 2.19 -14.94
N ALA A 37 -22.42 2.30 -14.10
CA ALA A 37 -22.47 1.64 -12.80
C ALA A 37 -22.36 0.11 -12.92
N TYR A 38 -23.06 -0.49 -13.88
CA TYR A 38 -22.98 -1.92 -14.18
C TYR A 38 -21.57 -2.34 -14.57
N ALA A 39 -20.94 -1.62 -15.50
CA ALA A 39 -19.60 -1.95 -15.96
C ALA A 39 -18.58 -1.87 -14.81
N ILE A 40 -18.64 -0.80 -14.00
CA ILE A 40 -17.75 -0.62 -12.83
C ILE A 40 -17.93 -1.78 -11.84
N SER A 41 -19.16 -2.10 -11.43
CA SER A 41 -19.41 -3.18 -10.45
C SER A 41 -18.90 -4.54 -10.93
N ASN A 42 -19.06 -4.85 -12.22
CA ASN A 42 -18.59 -6.12 -12.79
C ASN A 42 -17.06 -6.15 -12.97
N MET A 43 -16.43 -5.02 -13.25
CA MET A 43 -14.97 -4.94 -13.44
C MET A 43 -14.19 -4.98 -12.13
N GLU A 44 -14.76 -4.48 -11.03
CA GLU A 44 -14.10 -4.42 -9.71
C GLU A 44 -13.59 -5.80 -9.25
N HIS A 45 -14.35 -6.84 -9.55
CA HIS A 45 -14.09 -8.23 -9.17
C HIS A 45 -13.53 -9.07 -10.33
N HIS A 46 -13.25 -8.47 -11.49
CA HIS A 46 -12.84 -9.22 -12.67
C HIS A 46 -11.36 -9.64 -12.56
N PRO A 47 -11.02 -10.94 -12.73
CA PRO A 47 -9.66 -11.45 -12.53
C PRO A 47 -8.65 -10.92 -13.55
N ASP A 48 -9.09 -10.66 -14.79
CA ASP A 48 -8.22 -10.15 -15.86
C ASP A 48 -7.93 -8.64 -15.77
N LEU A 49 -8.45 -7.93 -14.75
CA LEU A 49 -8.19 -6.51 -14.59
C LEU A 49 -7.03 -6.28 -13.61
N ASP A 50 -5.83 -6.10 -14.16
CA ASP A 50 -4.63 -5.80 -13.39
C ASP A 50 -4.69 -4.40 -12.71
N LEU A 51 -3.78 -4.15 -11.77
CA LEU A 51 -3.75 -2.93 -10.97
C LEU A 51 -3.40 -1.68 -11.79
N ALA A 52 -2.54 -1.79 -12.80
CA ALA A 52 -2.14 -0.66 -13.65
C ALA A 52 -3.31 -0.23 -14.55
N SER A 53 -3.95 -1.20 -15.20
CA SER A 53 -5.19 -1.02 -15.95
C SER A 53 -6.30 -0.42 -15.09
N ARG A 54 -6.45 -0.90 -13.84
CA ARG A 54 -7.41 -0.36 -12.88
C ARG A 54 -7.12 1.11 -12.54
N LEU A 55 -5.85 1.48 -12.36
CA LEU A 55 -5.44 2.85 -12.09
C LEU A 55 -5.64 3.78 -13.30
N LEU A 56 -5.35 3.29 -14.51
CA LEU A 56 -5.62 4.00 -15.75
C LEU A 56 -7.12 4.27 -15.93
N LEU A 57 -7.97 3.25 -15.77
CA LEU A 57 -9.42 3.39 -15.87
C LEU A 57 -9.98 4.30 -14.77
N CYS A 58 -9.44 4.20 -13.55
CA CYS A 58 -9.76 5.09 -12.45
C CYS A 58 -9.55 6.56 -12.86
N HIS A 59 -8.41 6.87 -13.46
CA HIS A 59 -8.10 8.22 -13.95
C HIS A 59 -8.99 8.64 -15.12
N GLN A 60 -9.12 7.78 -16.14
CA GLN A 60 -9.82 8.11 -17.38
C GLN A 60 -11.31 8.35 -17.18
N TYR A 61 -11.94 7.61 -16.25
CA TYR A 61 -13.37 7.63 -16.01
C TYR A 61 -13.75 8.14 -14.62
N SER A 62 -12.81 8.77 -13.90
CA SER A 62 -12.99 9.32 -12.55
C SER A 62 -13.61 8.33 -11.55
N ILE A 63 -13.13 7.07 -11.52
CA ILE A 63 -13.63 6.00 -10.64
C ILE A 63 -12.82 5.99 -9.32
N ILE A 64 -13.03 6.99 -8.48
CA ILE A 64 -12.22 7.23 -7.25
C ILE A 64 -12.17 6.01 -6.31
N ALA A 65 -13.24 5.22 -6.22
CA ALA A 65 -13.29 4.03 -5.37
C ALA A 65 -12.17 3.01 -5.68
N TRP A 66 -11.66 2.99 -6.91
CA TRP A 66 -10.60 2.07 -7.32
C TRP A 66 -9.20 2.57 -7.03
N LEU A 67 -9.02 3.88 -6.83
CA LEU A 67 -7.71 4.51 -6.64
C LEU A 67 -6.95 3.85 -5.50
N GLY A 68 -7.58 3.75 -4.32
CA GLY A 68 -6.92 3.24 -3.12
C GLY A 68 -6.46 1.79 -3.29
N ILE A 69 -7.31 0.91 -3.83
CA ILE A 69 -6.96 -0.51 -4.02
C ILE A 69 -5.83 -0.66 -5.05
N ALA A 70 -5.95 0.02 -6.19
CA ALA A 70 -4.96 -0.05 -7.26
C ALA A 70 -3.60 0.50 -6.80
N PHE A 71 -3.61 1.68 -6.17
CA PHE A 71 -2.39 2.37 -5.74
C PHE A 71 -1.68 1.62 -4.61
N ARG A 72 -2.40 1.16 -3.57
CA ARG A 72 -1.81 0.32 -2.50
C ARG A 72 -1.19 -0.94 -3.06
N GLY A 73 -1.91 -1.63 -3.95
CA GLY A 73 -1.42 -2.85 -4.58
C GLY A 73 -0.14 -2.60 -5.38
N LEU A 74 -0.09 -1.51 -6.16
CA LEU A 74 1.10 -1.15 -6.92
C LEU A 74 2.26 -0.74 -6.00
N ALA A 75 2.01 0.02 -4.95
CA ALA A 75 3.02 0.46 -3.99
C ALA A 75 3.67 -0.73 -3.25
N ALA A 76 2.88 -1.75 -2.90
CA ALA A 76 3.32 -2.97 -2.23
C ALA A 76 4.11 -3.94 -3.13
N LEU A 77 3.98 -3.83 -4.47
CA LEU A 77 4.73 -4.68 -5.39
C LEU A 77 6.15 -4.17 -5.61
N PRO A 78 7.19 -5.02 -5.66
CA PRO A 78 8.54 -4.61 -6.03
C PRO A 78 8.61 -4.04 -7.46
N LEU A 79 9.46 -3.02 -7.68
CA LEU A 79 9.63 -2.35 -8.98
C LEU A 79 9.98 -3.31 -10.13
N HIS A 80 10.84 -4.29 -9.87
CA HIS A 80 11.29 -5.26 -10.87
C HIS A 80 10.19 -6.21 -11.36
N ARG A 81 9.04 -6.25 -10.69
CA ARG A 81 7.88 -7.06 -11.10
C ARG A 81 6.94 -6.35 -12.08
N HIS A 82 7.10 -5.05 -12.27
CA HIS A 82 6.29 -4.30 -13.23
C HIS A 82 6.91 -4.40 -14.61
N THR A 83 6.11 -4.73 -15.62
CA THR A 83 6.55 -4.68 -17.01
C THR A 83 6.58 -3.23 -17.50
N GLU A 84 7.50 -2.93 -18.43
CA GLU A 84 7.55 -1.61 -19.08
C GLU A 84 6.21 -1.24 -19.74
N SER A 85 5.55 -2.24 -20.34
CA SER A 85 4.23 -2.08 -20.95
C SER A 85 3.16 -1.68 -19.94
N GLU A 86 3.17 -2.21 -18.71
CA GLU A 86 2.22 -1.82 -17.67
C GLU A 86 2.47 -0.38 -17.21
N LEU A 87 3.72 -0.05 -16.87
CA LEU A 87 4.07 1.28 -16.38
C LEU A 87 3.84 2.37 -17.43
N GLY A 88 4.06 2.08 -18.71
CA GLY A 88 3.83 3.02 -19.81
C GLY A 88 2.37 3.43 -19.99
N THR A 89 1.42 2.67 -19.43
CA THR A 89 -0.02 3.01 -19.48
C THR A 89 -0.47 3.91 -18.33
N ILE A 90 0.30 3.97 -17.23
CA ILE A 90 -0.08 4.71 -16.03
C ILE A 90 0.19 6.20 -16.24
N PRO A 91 -0.76 7.10 -15.94
CA PRO A 91 -0.52 8.53 -16.04
C PRO A 91 0.67 8.98 -15.18
N THR A 92 1.50 9.87 -15.73
CA THR A 92 2.79 10.30 -15.13
C THR A 92 2.67 10.75 -13.68
N LYS A 93 1.56 11.40 -13.30
CA LYS A 93 1.33 11.86 -11.92
C LYS A 93 1.29 10.69 -10.93
N PHE A 94 0.65 9.57 -11.28
CA PHE A 94 0.64 8.38 -10.42
C PHE A 94 2.00 7.72 -10.34
N ILE A 95 2.72 7.61 -11.45
CA ILE A 95 4.10 7.08 -11.46
C ILE A 95 5.00 7.91 -10.54
N HIS A 96 4.93 9.23 -10.64
CA HIS A 96 5.69 10.13 -9.77
C HIS A 96 5.35 9.90 -8.29
N SER A 97 4.06 9.81 -7.94
CA SER A 97 3.63 9.52 -6.57
C SER A 97 4.09 8.14 -6.09
N LEU A 98 4.03 7.09 -6.93
CA LEU A 98 4.53 5.76 -6.58
C LEU A 98 6.04 5.77 -6.30
N ILE A 99 6.82 6.48 -7.13
CA ILE A 99 8.27 6.63 -6.91
C ILE A 99 8.55 7.37 -5.60
N ALA A 100 7.82 8.46 -5.33
CA ALA A 100 7.97 9.25 -4.11
C ALA A 100 7.67 8.42 -2.85
N VAL A 101 6.53 7.71 -2.83
CA VAL A 101 6.15 6.83 -1.70
C VAL A 101 7.18 5.74 -1.48
N ARG A 102 7.64 5.06 -2.54
CA ARG A 102 8.67 4.03 -2.41
C ARG A 102 9.99 4.57 -1.89
N HIS A 103 10.37 5.76 -2.34
CA HIS A 103 11.57 6.42 -1.83
C HIS A 103 11.42 6.73 -0.33
N GLN A 104 10.28 7.25 0.11
CA GLN A 104 9.99 7.49 1.52
C GLN A 104 10.04 6.21 2.35
N VAL A 105 9.39 5.13 1.90
CA VAL A 105 9.45 3.81 2.56
C VAL A 105 10.88 3.31 2.66
N THR A 106 11.66 3.40 1.58
CA THR A 106 13.07 2.97 1.56
C THR A 106 13.91 3.76 2.56
N MET A 107 13.79 5.09 2.54
CA MET A 107 14.53 5.97 3.45
C MET A 107 14.14 5.75 4.92
N HIS A 108 12.85 5.52 5.16
CA HIS A 108 12.32 5.21 6.48
C HIS A 108 12.89 3.89 7.03
N ARG A 109 12.87 2.82 6.23
CA ARG A 109 13.47 1.53 6.60
C ARG A 109 14.96 1.62 6.85
N LEU A 110 15.70 2.32 5.99
CA LEU A 110 17.14 2.56 6.21
C LEU A 110 17.39 3.32 7.52
N THR A 111 16.51 4.26 7.86
CA THR A 111 16.61 4.99 9.13
C THR A 111 16.36 4.07 10.32
N LEU A 112 15.31 3.23 10.28
CA LEU A 112 15.02 2.24 11.31
C LEU A 112 16.11 1.17 11.44
N ALA A 113 16.74 0.79 10.33
CA ALA A 113 17.84 -0.16 10.33
C ALA A 113 19.11 0.45 10.95
N ALA A 114 19.39 1.72 10.68
CA ALA A 114 20.58 2.41 11.17
C ALA A 114 20.47 2.86 12.63
N VAL A 115 19.28 3.30 13.06
CA VAL A 115 19.07 3.90 14.38
C VAL A 115 18.03 3.08 15.16
N PRO A 116 18.46 2.30 16.16
CA PRO A 116 17.52 1.57 17.01
C PRO A 116 16.67 2.57 17.82
N PRO A 117 15.38 2.24 18.06
CA PRO A 117 14.55 2.98 19.00
C PRO A 117 15.20 3.02 20.39
N PRO A 118 14.99 4.09 21.18
CA PRO A 118 15.54 4.17 22.53
C PRO A 118 14.93 3.08 23.42
N VAL A 119 15.76 2.49 24.29
CA VAL A 119 15.28 1.61 25.35
C VAL A 119 14.49 2.43 26.38
N ILE A 120 13.35 1.92 26.82
CA ILE A 120 12.58 2.50 27.91
C ILE A 120 12.91 1.73 29.20
N GLY A 121 13.51 2.45 30.16
CA GLY A 121 13.91 1.87 31.44
C GLY A 121 12.70 1.62 32.35
N GLY A 122 12.53 0.37 32.79
CA GLY A 122 11.59 0.01 33.84
C GLY A 122 11.97 0.59 35.20
N PHE A 123 10.99 0.78 36.08
CA PHE A 123 11.21 1.36 37.41
C PHE A 123 12.11 0.47 38.28
N SER A 124 12.04 -0.85 38.07
CA SER A 124 12.84 -1.82 38.82
C SER A 124 14.19 -2.16 38.19
N CYS A 125 14.58 -1.48 37.11
CA CYS A 125 15.81 -1.78 36.39
C CYS A 125 17.07 -1.37 37.18
N VAL A 126 17.84 -2.36 37.62
CA VAL A 126 19.11 -2.15 38.34
C VAL A 126 20.33 -1.99 37.41
N THR A 127 20.19 -2.32 36.12
CA THR A 127 21.29 -2.31 35.13
C THR A 127 20.87 -1.64 33.81
N PRO A 128 20.49 -0.34 33.84
CA PRO A 128 19.95 0.35 32.66
C PRO A 128 20.94 0.38 31.48
N ALA A 129 22.24 0.54 31.75
CA ALA A 129 23.27 0.53 30.71
C ALA A 129 23.39 -0.84 30.01
N THR A 130 23.33 -1.94 30.78
CA THR A 130 23.37 -3.30 30.23
C THR A 130 22.12 -3.58 29.39
N CYS A 131 20.94 -3.17 29.86
CA CYS A 131 19.68 -3.31 29.12
C CYS A 131 19.71 -2.51 27.80
N ALA A 132 20.21 -1.28 27.82
CA ALA A 132 20.35 -0.44 26.63
C ALA A 132 21.26 -1.09 25.58
N HIS A 133 22.42 -1.59 26.01
CA HIS A 133 23.36 -2.25 25.12
C HIS A 133 22.79 -3.56 24.55
N ALA A 134 22.11 -4.36 25.38
CA ALA A 134 21.44 -5.59 24.94
C ALA A 134 20.35 -5.30 23.89
N TRP A 135 19.54 -4.25 24.11
CA TRP A 135 18.54 -3.79 23.15
C TRP A 135 19.17 -3.35 21.82
N GLU A 136 20.19 -2.49 21.86
CA GLU A 136 20.90 -2.02 20.67
C GLU A 136 21.49 -3.18 19.87
N SER A 137 22.13 -4.12 20.57
CA SER A 137 22.71 -5.33 19.96
C SER A 137 21.65 -6.22 19.32
N ALA A 138 20.53 -6.45 20.01
CA ALA A 138 19.44 -7.26 19.49
C ALA A 138 18.77 -6.60 18.27
N TRP A 139 18.58 -5.29 18.31
CA TRP A 139 18.05 -4.54 17.16
C TRP A 139 18.96 -4.65 15.94
N ARG A 140 20.27 -4.46 16.14
CA ARG A 140 21.28 -4.53 15.08
C ARG A 140 21.34 -5.91 14.42
N HIS A 141 21.16 -6.98 15.18
CA HIS A 141 21.27 -8.36 14.68
C HIS A 141 19.92 -9.02 14.31
N GLY A 142 18.80 -8.33 14.53
CA GLY A 142 17.46 -8.81 14.19
C GLY A 142 16.74 -7.83 13.25
N PRO A 143 15.93 -6.89 13.78
CA PRO A 143 15.20 -5.90 12.99
C PRO A 143 16.01 -5.19 11.89
N SER A 144 17.24 -4.75 12.19
CA SER A 144 18.09 -4.07 11.19
C SER A 144 18.41 -4.96 9.98
N GLU A 145 18.71 -6.23 10.21
CA GLU A 145 18.97 -7.20 9.14
C GLU A 145 17.69 -7.53 8.36
N MET A 146 16.53 -7.58 9.02
CA MET A 146 15.24 -7.76 8.34
C MET A 146 14.97 -6.61 7.37
N PHE A 147 15.23 -5.35 7.75
CA PHE A 147 15.07 -4.21 6.86
C PHE A 147 16.05 -4.19 5.68
N HIS A 148 17.21 -4.82 5.82
CA HIS A 148 18.23 -4.91 4.76
C HIS A 148 18.13 -6.18 3.92
N HIS A 149 17.16 -7.07 4.19
CA HIS A 149 17.12 -8.37 3.53
C HIS A 149 16.91 -8.22 2.01
N PRO A 150 17.80 -8.75 1.15
CA PRO A 150 17.75 -8.51 -0.29
C PRO A 150 16.59 -9.21 -1.00
N ASP A 151 16.19 -10.38 -0.49
CA ASP A 151 15.20 -11.24 -1.15
C ASP A 151 13.80 -11.20 -0.53
N VAL A 152 13.67 -10.64 0.67
CA VAL A 152 12.44 -10.70 1.47
C VAL A 152 12.09 -9.29 1.89
N ASP A 153 10.94 -8.83 1.43
CA ASP A 153 10.40 -7.52 1.76
C ASP A 153 9.64 -7.61 3.10
N TYR A 154 10.37 -7.51 4.21
CA TYR A 154 9.76 -7.50 5.54
C TYR A 154 9.00 -6.19 5.76
N THR A 155 7.69 -6.33 6.02
CA THR A 155 6.87 -5.21 6.47
C THR A 155 7.22 -4.84 7.91
N GLY A 156 6.96 -3.59 8.30
CA GLY A 156 7.16 -3.20 9.70
C GLY A 156 6.30 -4.02 10.68
N HIS A 157 5.12 -4.49 10.25
CA HIS A 157 4.31 -5.48 10.97
C HIS A 157 5.07 -6.79 11.24
N ALA A 158 5.71 -7.37 10.22
CA ALA A 158 6.50 -8.60 10.39
C ALA A 158 7.71 -8.39 11.32
N VAL A 159 8.34 -7.21 11.27
CA VAL A 159 9.43 -6.84 12.20
C VAL A 159 8.91 -6.72 13.63
N LEU A 160 7.73 -6.12 13.82
CA LEU A 160 7.10 -6.00 15.14
C LEU A 160 6.75 -7.38 15.72
N GLU A 161 6.15 -8.26 14.92
CA GLU A 161 5.85 -9.64 15.34
C GLU A 161 7.10 -10.41 15.75
N ALA A 162 8.19 -10.29 14.96
CA ALA A 162 9.47 -10.91 15.29
C ALA A 162 10.07 -10.36 16.59
N LEU A 163 9.94 -9.05 16.82
CA LEU A 163 10.42 -8.38 18.04
C LEU A 163 9.62 -8.80 19.28
N GLU A 164 8.30 -8.96 19.16
CA GLU A 164 7.43 -9.45 20.25
C GLU A 164 7.73 -10.89 20.63
N ALA A 165 8.10 -11.71 19.66
CA ALA A 165 8.47 -13.11 19.89
C ALA A 165 9.91 -13.27 20.41
N ALA A 166 10.74 -12.22 20.36
CA ALA A 166 12.15 -12.31 20.69
C ALA A 166 12.40 -12.41 22.21
N SER A 167 13.23 -13.38 22.60
CA SER A 167 13.85 -13.40 23.92
C SER A 167 15.25 -12.79 23.81
N ILE A 168 15.39 -11.54 24.25
CA ILE A 168 16.67 -10.83 24.23
C ILE A 168 17.43 -11.16 25.51
N LEU A 169 18.65 -11.69 25.36
CA LEU A 169 19.52 -11.97 26.50
C LEU A 169 19.99 -10.65 27.15
N SER A 170 20.13 -10.64 28.47
CA SER A 170 20.68 -9.51 29.24
C SER A 170 19.84 -8.23 29.30
N ILE A 171 18.64 -8.19 28.72
CA ILE A 171 17.63 -7.18 29.04
C ILE A 171 16.70 -7.72 30.14
N CYS A 172 16.33 -6.88 31.11
CA CYS A 172 15.29 -7.27 32.05
C CYS A 172 13.90 -7.20 31.40
N TRP A 173 12.97 -8.02 31.89
CA TRP A 173 11.64 -8.15 31.31
C TRP A 173 10.87 -6.82 31.23
N GLU A 174 10.92 -6.00 32.28
CA GLU A 174 10.21 -4.70 32.33
C GLU A 174 10.76 -3.72 31.27
N CYS A 175 12.09 -3.62 31.08
CA CYS A 175 12.67 -2.78 30.03
C CYS A 175 12.31 -3.28 28.63
N LEU A 176 12.26 -4.61 28.43
CA LEU A 176 11.89 -5.20 27.15
C LEU A 176 10.44 -4.88 26.80
N GLU A 177 9.52 -5.14 27.72
CA GLU A 177 8.09 -4.87 27.54
C GLU A 177 7.82 -3.39 27.24
N LEU A 178 8.39 -2.47 28.04
CA LEU A 178 8.22 -1.03 27.84
C LEU A 178 8.86 -0.54 26.53
N SER A 179 10.00 -1.11 26.12
CA SER A 179 10.65 -0.73 24.86
C SER A 179 9.83 -1.19 23.65
N ILE A 180 9.29 -2.41 23.69
CA ILE A 180 8.39 -2.92 22.65
C ILE A 180 7.10 -2.08 22.60
N ALA A 181 6.50 -1.78 23.76
CA ALA A 181 5.33 -0.91 23.84
C ALA A 181 5.62 0.48 23.24
N ASN A 182 6.77 1.08 23.55
CA ASN A 182 7.18 2.35 22.95
C ASN A 182 7.35 2.27 21.43
N VAL A 183 7.89 1.16 20.89
CA VAL A 183 7.97 0.96 19.44
C VAL A 183 6.57 0.92 18.82
N LYS A 184 5.62 0.20 19.43
CA LYS A 184 4.22 0.17 18.98
C LYS A 184 3.58 1.56 19.01
N ASP A 185 3.65 2.22 20.16
CA ASP A 185 3.00 3.50 20.42
C ASP A 185 3.58 4.62 19.55
N SER A 186 4.87 4.53 19.20
CA SER A 186 5.50 5.49 18.27
C SER A 186 4.92 5.44 16.85
N GLY A 187 4.26 4.34 16.47
CA GLY A 187 3.78 4.11 15.11
C GLY A 187 4.89 4.01 14.06
N SER A 188 6.17 3.98 14.47
CA SER A 188 7.30 4.02 13.54
C SER A 188 7.34 2.83 12.58
N LEU A 189 6.91 1.65 13.02
CA LEU A 189 6.85 0.46 12.15
C LEU A 189 5.66 0.44 11.19
N ILE A 190 4.62 1.26 11.42
CA ILE A 190 3.43 1.32 10.57
C ILE A 190 3.36 2.61 9.73
N ALA A 191 4.35 3.49 9.85
CA ALA A 191 4.41 4.75 9.10
C ALA A 191 4.41 4.55 7.58
N GLU A 192 4.84 3.39 7.09
CA GLU A 192 4.84 3.05 5.65
C GLU A 192 3.43 3.09 5.06
N GLU A 193 2.43 2.60 5.79
CA GLU A 193 1.04 2.64 5.37
C GLU A 193 0.54 4.08 5.28
N GLN A 194 0.95 4.93 6.22
CA GLN A 194 0.60 6.35 6.21
C GLN A 194 1.15 7.07 4.97
N PHE A 195 2.38 6.78 4.54
CA PHE A 195 2.93 7.37 3.30
C PHE A 195 2.08 7.03 2.07
N VAL A 196 1.54 5.81 2.01
CA VAL A 196 0.65 5.38 0.93
C VAL A 196 -0.70 6.09 1.02
N GLU A 197 -1.28 6.20 2.21
CA GLU A 197 -2.56 6.89 2.43
C GLU A 197 -2.47 8.39 2.12
N ASP A 198 -1.39 9.05 2.52
CA ASP A 198 -1.15 10.46 2.23
C ASP A 198 -1.10 10.69 0.71
N ALA A 199 -0.38 9.84 -0.02
CA ALA A 199 -0.32 9.91 -1.48
C ALA A 199 -1.69 9.66 -2.14
N ILE A 200 -2.50 8.73 -1.61
CA ILE A 200 -3.87 8.50 -2.09
C ILE A 200 -4.75 9.73 -1.86
N CYS A 201 -4.65 10.37 -0.69
CA CYS A 201 -5.37 11.60 -0.38
C CYS A 201 -5.01 12.73 -1.37
N GLU A 202 -3.71 12.93 -1.61
CA GLU A 202 -3.24 13.93 -2.58
C GLU A 202 -3.72 13.65 -4.01
N LEU A 203 -3.65 12.39 -4.44
CA LEU A 203 -4.10 11.97 -5.77
C LEU A 203 -5.62 12.11 -5.93
N THR A 204 -6.38 11.81 -4.88
CA THR A 204 -7.84 12.00 -4.86
C THR A 204 -8.19 13.47 -5.04
N ALA A 205 -7.51 14.37 -4.30
CA ALA A 205 -7.71 15.81 -4.43
C ALA A 205 -7.34 16.33 -5.83
N TRP A 206 -6.22 15.85 -6.38
CA TRP A 206 -5.78 16.18 -7.73
C TRP A 206 -6.80 15.76 -8.81
N MET A 207 -7.33 14.53 -8.72
CA MET A 207 -8.36 14.04 -9.65
C MET A 207 -9.65 14.87 -9.57
N GLY A 208 -10.05 15.27 -8.36
CA GLY A 208 -11.21 16.15 -8.14
C GLY A 208 -11.02 17.53 -8.78
N SER A 209 -9.83 18.12 -8.66
CA SER A 209 -9.51 19.43 -9.27
C SER A 209 -9.41 19.39 -10.79
N SER A 210 -9.01 18.25 -11.37
CA SER A 210 -8.88 18.10 -12.83
C SER A 210 -10.25 18.00 -13.52
N SER A 211 -11.24 17.46 -12.82
CA SER A 211 -12.61 17.30 -13.36
C SER A 211 -13.34 18.65 -13.54
N SER A 212 -12.96 19.71 -12.81
CA SER A 212 -13.58 21.04 -12.96
C SER A 212 -13.14 21.83 -14.20
N TYR A 213 -12.12 21.37 -14.93
CA TYR A 213 -11.59 22.06 -16.12
C TYR A 213 -12.07 21.47 -17.45
N GLN A 214 -12.98 20.50 -17.44
CA GLN A 214 -13.50 19.84 -18.65
C GLN A 214 -14.94 20.24 -19.03
N CYS A 215 -15.49 21.32 -18.43
CA CYS A 215 -16.76 21.92 -18.84
C CYS A 215 -16.56 23.10 -19.80
#